data_AF-A0AAP0HGB2-F1
#
_entry.id   AF-A0AAP0HGB2-F1
#
_cell.length_a   1.000
_cell.length_b   1.000
_cell.length_c   1.000
_cell.angle_alpha   90.00
_cell.angle_beta   90.00
_cell.angle_gamma   90.00
#
_symmetry.space_group_name_H-M   'P 1'
#
loop_
_entity.id
_entity.type
_entity.pdbx_description
1 polymer ?
#
loop_
_entity_poly.entity_id
_entity_poly.type
_entity_poly.pdbx_seq_one_letter_code
_entity_poly.pdbx_strand_id
1 'polypeptide(L)'
;MYIDFCRKREVLPNDAIVSSFSKAKLQKSCFERSILQVLLDLLMDVDVPPLIETFSLMGSYEIDAIDIINESSCVLKRENVMSLMRAANQKLRVVDINDSSFGKDFLRYLDQAMLLILSSNI
;
A
#
# COMPACT_ATOMS: atom_id res chain seq x y z
N MET A 1 -8.48 13.25 -3.65
CA MET A 1 -8.73 12.22 -2.63
C MET A 1 -7.57 12.08 -1.65
N TYR A 2 -6.43 11.46 -1.97
CA TYR A 2 -5.29 11.31 -1.03
C TYR A 2 -4.82 12.65 -0.42
N ILE A 3 -4.51 13.64 -1.27
CA ILE A 3 -4.06 14.97 -0.82
C ILE A 3 -5.08 15.64 0.11
N ASP A 4 -6.38 15.41 -0.12
CA ASP A 4 -7.44 15.98 0.71
C ASP A 4 -7.49 15.31 2.09
N PHE A 5 -7.23 14.00 2.18
CA PHE A 5 -7.07 13.29 3.46
C PHE A 5 -5.80 13.70 4.20
N CYS A 6 -4.69 13.92 3.49
CA CYS A 6 -3.48 14.49 4.10
C CYS A 6 -3.78 15.86 4.70
N ARG A 7 -4.44 16.75 3.93
CA ARG A 7 -4.83 18.08 4.39
C ARG A 7 -5.76 18.03 5.61
N LYS A 8 -6.79 17.17 5.58
CA LYS A 8 -7.74 16.99 6.69
C LYS A 8 -7.05 16.55 7.99
N ARG A 9 -5.93 15.83 7.86
CA ARG A 9 -5.15 15.28 8.97
C ARG A 9 -3.93 16.13 9.33
N GLU A 10 -3.75 17.28 8.67
CA GLU A 10 -2.60 18.17 8.86
C GLU A 10 -1.25 17.47 8.62
N VAL A 11 -1.24 16.48 7.70
CA VAL A 11 -0.05 15.75 7.27
C VAL A 11 0.38 16.27 5.90
N LEU A 12 1.69 16.46 5.69
CA LEU A 12 2.22 16.80 4.37
C LEU A 12 2.06 15.57 3.45
N PRO A 13 1.50 15.71 2.24
CA PRO A 13 1.44 14.58 1.31
C PRO A 13 2.83 14.05 1.00
N ASN A 14 3.04 12.75 1.24
CA ASN A 14 4.28 12.09 0.83
C ASN A 14 4.40 12.05 -0.71
N ASP A 15 5.52 12.57 -1.23
CA ASP A 15 5.76 12.70 -2.67
C ASP A 15 5.82 11.35 -3.39
N ALA A 16 6.34 10.31 -2.75
CA ALA A 16 6.42 8.97 -3.34
C ALA A 16 5.01 8.41 -3.60
N ILE A 17 4.09 8.62 -2.65
CA ILE A 17 2.68 8.23 -2.79
C ILE A 17 2.02 9.01 -3.93
N VAL A 18 2.18 10.35 -3.95
CA VAL A 18 1.61 11.20 -5.02
C VAL A 18 2.12 10.80 -6.40
N SER A 19 3.42 10.52 -6.51
CA SER A 19 4.06 10.03 -7.73
C SER A 19 3.48 8.69 -8.17
N SER A 20 3.27 7.76 -7.23
CA SER A 20 2.67 6.46 -7.50
C SER A 20 1.24 6.56 -8.03
N PHE A 21 0.40 7.41 -7.40
CA PHE A 21 -0.95 7.69 -7.92
C PHE A 21 -0.91 8.29 -9.34
N SER A 22 0.03 9.18 -9.61
CA SER A 22 0.20 9.78 -10.94
C SER A 22 0.59 8.73 -11.98
N LYS A 23 1.52 7.83 -11.64
CA LYS A 23 1.92 6.69 -12.51
C LYS A 23 0.76 5.75 -12.79
N ALA A 24 0.01 5.35 -11.75
CA ALA A 24 -1.16 4.50 -11.89
C ALA A 24 -2.23 5.12 -12.81
N LYS A 25 -2.44 6.44 -12.69
CA LYS A 25 -3.36 7.18 -13.58
C LYS A 25 -2.88 7.22 -15.02
N LEU A 26 -1.56 7.37 -15.25
CA LEU A 26 -0.97 7.34 -16.59
C LEU A 26 -1.13 5.96 -17.24
N GLN A 27 -0.83 4.87 -16.53
CA GLN A 27 -1.07 3.49 -16.99
C GLN A 27 -2.52 3.32 -17.47
N LYS A 28 -3.47 3.78 -16.65
CA LYS A 28 -4.88 3.71 -16.99
C LYS A 28 -5.21 4.47 -18.29
N SER A 29 -4.66 5.67 -18.46
CA SER A 29 -4.88 6.48 -19.68
C SER A 29 -4.29 5.86 -20.93
N CYS A 30 -3.27 5.01 -20.77
CA CYS A 30 -2.66 4.22 -21.84
C CYS A 30 -3.36 2.86 -22.07
N PHE A 31 -4.54 2.64 -21.48
CA PHE A 31 -5.28 1.37 -21.52
C PHE A 31 -4.49 0.18 -20.94
N GLU A 32 -3.52 0.45 -20.07
CA GLU A 32 -2.81 -0.54 -19.28
C GLU A 32 -3.53 -0.77 -17.94
N ARG A 33 -3.22 -1.90 -17.30
CA ARG A 33 -3.68 -2.17 -15.93
C ARG A 33 -3.07 -1.15 -14.98
N SER A 34 -3.91 -0.40 -14.28
CA SER A 34 -3.52 0.63 -13.32
C SER A 34 -3.08 0.02 -12.00
N ILE A 35 -1.79 0.12 -11.70
CA ILE A 35 -1.18 -0.47 -10.51
C ILE A 35 -0.62 0.65 -9.64
N LEU A 36 -1.12 0.76 -8.42
CA LEU A 36 -0.55 1.61 -7.40
C LEU A 36 0.49 0.83 -6.60
N GLN A 37 1.75 1.24 -6.68
CA GLN A 37 2.82 0.66 -5.87
C GLN A 37 3.06 1.50 -4.61
N VAL A 38 3.04 0.87 -3.44
CA VAL A 38 3.31 1.48 -2.15
C VAL A 38 4.61 0.88 -1.60
N LEU A 39 5.68 1.68 -1.61
CA LEU A 39 6.96 1.30 -1.02
C LEU A 39 6.99 1.74 0.44
N LEU A 40 6.93 0.79 1.38
CA LEU A 40 6.90 1.07 2.82
C LEU A 40 8.20 1.73 3.30
N ASP A 41 9.33 1.48 2.62
CA ASP A 41 10.63 2.10 2.90
C ASP A 41 10.60 3.64 2.77
N LEU A 42 9.62 4.18 2.04
CA LEU A 42 9.49 5.62 1.79
C LEU A 42 8.43 6.28 2.68
N LEU A 43 7.85 5.53 3.62
CA LEU A 43 6.75 6.01 4.46
C LEU A 43 7.15 6.13 5.93
N MET A 44 6.49 7.06 6.59
CA MET A 44 6.46 7.17 8.05
C MET A 44 5.04 6.82 8.55
N ASP A 45 4.92 6.50 9.84
CA ASP A 45 3.62 6.15 10.45
C ASP A 45 2.54 7.22 10.21
N VAL A 46 2.92 8.49 10.07
CA VAL A 46 2.01 9.61 9.81
C VAL A 46 1.39 9.59 8.40
N ASP A 47 2.04 8.91 7.45
CA ASP A 47 1.58 8.80 6.05
C ASP A 47 0.48 7.74 5.89
N VAL A 48 0.38 6.81 6.85
CA VAL A 48 -0.49 5.64 6.76
C VAL A 48 -1.98 5.96 6.93
N PRO A 49 -2.42 6.79 7.92
CA PRO A 49 -3.84 7.08 8.08
C PRO A 49 -4.52 7.72 6.86
N PRO A 50 -3.92 8.73 6.17
CA PRO A 50 -4.49 9.26 4.93
C PRO A 50 -4.58 8.21 3.81
N LEU A 51 -3.60 7.30 3.71
CA LEU A 51 -3.65 6.20 2.75
C LEU A 51 -4.78 5.21 3.04
N ILE A 52 -4.99 4.85 4.30
CA ILE A 52 -6.09 3.97 4.71
C ILE A 52 -7.44 4.56 4.30
N GLU A 53 -7.67 5.85 4.55
CA GLU A 53 -8.89 6.54 4.13
C GLU A 53 -9.05 6.55 2.61
N THR A 54 -7.94 6.76 1.90
CA THR A 54 -7.91 6.72 0.43
C THR A 54 -8.30 5.33 -0.07
N PHE A 55 -7.72 4.26 0.45
CA PHE A 55 -8.00 2.89 -0.01
C PHE A 55 -9.41 2.44 0.34
N SER A 56 -9.91 2.82 1.52
CA SER A 56 -11.26 2.48 1.96
C SER A 56 -12.35 3.11 1.10
N LEU A 57 -12.07 4.25 0.47
CA LEU A 57 -12.99 4.96 -0.42
C LEU A 57 -12.68 4.77 -1.90
N MET A 58 -11.65 3.97 -2.21
CA MET A 58 -11.19 3.76 -3.58
C MET A 58 -12.18 2.87 -4.33
N GLY A 59 -12.88 3.48 -5.29
CA GLY A 59 -13.86 2.76 -6.12
C GLY A 59 -13.20 1.73 -7.04
N SER A 60 -14.00 0.80 -7.58
CA SER A 60 -13.56 -0.22 -8.54
C SER A 60 -12.86 0.38 -9.76
N TYR A 61 -13.28 1.57 -10.20
CA TYR A 61 -12.77 2.23 -11.39
C TYR A 61 -11.50 3.06 -11.17
N GLU A 62 -11.02 3.38 -9.96
CA GLU A 62 -9.91 4.34 -9.87
C GLU A 62 -8.55 3.72 -10.20
N ILE A 63 -8.25 2.59 -9.55
CA ILE A 63 -7.01 1.82 -9.65
C ILE A 63 -7.39 0.33 -9.69
N ASP A 64 -6.74 -0.46 -10.54
CA ASP A 64 -7.09 -1.87 -10.74
C ASP A 64 -6.41 -2.79 -9.71
N ALA A 65 -5.25 -2.40 -9.21
CA ALA A 65 -4.47 -3.19 -8.26
C ALA A 65 -3.57 -2.32 -7.38
N ILE A 66 -3.29 -2.80 -6.17
CA ILE A 66 -2.36 -2.21 -5.21
C ILE A 66 -1.27 -3.25 -4.91
N ASP A 67 -0.01 -2.84 -5.05
CA ASP A 67 1.15 -3.60 -4.59
C ASP A 67 1.73 -2.91 -3.36
N ILE A 68 2.01 -3.66 -2.30
CA ILE A 68 2.68 -3.17 -1.09
C ILE A 68 4.03 -3.86 -0.97
N ILE A 69 5.11 -3.09 -1.01
CA ILE A 69 6.48 -3.62 -1.08
C ILE A 69 7.31 -2.98 0.03
N ASN A 70 8.18 -3.77 0.64
CA ASN A 70 9.14 -3.33 1.64
C ASN A 70 10.46 -4.08 1.41
N GLU A 71 11.47 -3.36 0.94
CA GLU A 71 12.75 -3.91 0.50
C GLU A 71 13.74 -4.08 1.66
N SER A 72 13.61 -3.26 2.71
CA SER A 72 14.50 -3.24 3.88
C SER A 72 13.76 -3.54 5.19
N SER A 73 14.37 -3.30 6.36
CA SER A 73 13.64 -3.44 7.62
C SER A 73 12.61 -2.32 7.74
N CYS A 74 11.34 -2.70 7.90
CA CYS A 74 10.23 -1.78 7.96
C CYS A 74 10.27 -1.00 9.27
N VAL A 75 10.32 0.33 9.16
CA VAL A 75 10.28 1.24 10.31
C VAL A 75 8.86 1.56 10.77
N LEU A 76 7.85 1.19 9.98
CA LEU A 76 6.45 1.39 10.30
C LEU A 76 6.01 0.46 11.42
N LYS A 77 5.11 0.96 12.26
CA LYS A 77 4.45 0.13 13.26
C LYS A 77 3.67 -0.99 12.59
N ARG A 78 3.74 -2.19 13.16
CA ARG A 78 3.08 -3.38 12.63
C ARG A 78 1.58 -3.11 12.41
N GLU A 79 0.91 -2.51 13.37
CA GLU A 79 -0.52 -2.17 13.30
C GLU A 79 -0.87 -1.24 12.14
N ASN A 80 0.04 -0.35 11.74
CA ASN A 80 -0.15 0.57 10.63
C ASN A 80 -0.07 -0.18 9.30
N VAL A 81 0.95 -1.01 9.12
CA VAL A 81 1.08 -1.86 7.92
C VAL A 81 -0.13 -2.81 7.79
N MET A 82 -0.52 -3.43 8.91
CA MET A 82 -1.69 -4.30 8.97
C MET A 82 -2.97 -3.59 8.55
N SER A 83 -3.18 -2.37 9.05
CA SER A 83 -4.39 -1.59 8.75
C SER A 83 -4.41 -1.11 7.29
N LEU A 84 -3.24 -0.76 6.76
CA LEU A 84 -3.07 -0.37 5.35
C LEU A 84 -3.46 -1.51 4.41
N MET A 85 -2.96 -2.72 4.66
CA MET A 85 -3.27 -3.90 3.86
C MET A 85 -4.75 -4.26 3.91
N ARG A 86 -5.37 -4.20 5.10
CA ARG A 86 -6.82 -4.44 5.23
C ARG A 86 -7.63 -3.43 4.43
N ALA A 87 -7.25 -2.16 4.45
CA ALA A 87 -7.92 -1.13 3.65
C ALA A 87 -7.73 -1.37 2.15
N ALA A 88 -6.57 -1.90 1.73
CA ALA A 88 -6.28 -2.24 0.34
C ALA A 88 -6.89 -3.59 -0.11
N ASN A 89 -7.41 -4.43 0.80
CA ASN A 89 -7.61 -5.87 0.60
C ASN A 89 -8.29 -6.25 -0.73
N GLN A 90 -9.37 -5.56 -1.11
CA GLN A 90 -10.10 -5.87 -2.35
C GLN A 90 -9.30 -5.59 -3.64
N LYS A 91 -8.23 -4.81 -3.55
CA LYS A 91 -7.37 -4.41 -4.66
C LYS A 91 -5.93 -4.91 -4.48
N LEU A 92 -5.60 -5.56 -3.37
CA LEU A 92 -4.26 -6.11 -3.17
C LEU A 92 -3.95 -7.15 -4.24
N ARG A 93 -2.77 -6.99 -4.87
CA ARG A 93 -2.25 -7.93 -5.87
C ARG A 93 -0.95 -8.55 -5.40
N VAL A 94 -0.01 -7.73 -4.96
CA VAL A 94 1.28 -8.17 -4.43
C VAL A 94 1.47 -7.58 -3.04
N VAL A 95 1.94 -8.42 -2.11
CA VAL A 95 2.58 -7.94 -0.89
C VAL A 95 3.94 -8.62 -0.83
N ASP A 96 4.99 -7.82 -0.79
CA ASP A 96 6.37 -8.31 -0.69
C ASP A 96 7.03 -7.57 0.47
N ILE A 97 7.13 -8.23 1.62
CA ILE A 97 7.67 -7.62 2.84
C ILE A 97 8.89 -8.40 3.28
N ASN A 98 10.05 -7.82 3.01
CA ASN A 98 11.35 -8.33 3.41
C ASN A 98 11.68 -7.95 4.86
N ASP A 99 10.78 -8.25 5.80
CA ASP A 99 11.01 -8.00 7.22
C ASP A 99 10.51 -9.16 8.09
N SER A 100 11.47 -9.86 8.70
CA SER A 100 11.26 -11.04 9.54
C SER A 100 10.38 -10.78 10.78
N SER A 101 10.25 -9.51 11.19
CA SER A 101 9.45 -9.13 12.35
C SER A 101 7.95 -9.30 12.11
N PHE A 102 7.44 -9.36 10.88
CA PHE A 102 5.98 -9.41 10.64
C PHE A 102 5.34 -10.77 10.98
N GLY A 103 6.12 -11.85 11.05
CA GLY A 103 5.68 -13.17 11.53
C GLY A 103 4.55 -13.81 10.72
N LYS A 104 4.17 -15.04 11.09
CA LYS A 104 3.13 -15.83 10.37
C LYS A 104 1.71 -15.27 10.54
N ASP A 105 1.46 -14.53 11.62
CA ASP A 105 0.14 -13.93 11.87
C ASP A 105 -0.25 -12.91 10.79
N PHE A 106 0.73 -12.34 10.10
CA PHE A 106 0.54 -11.43 8.97
C PHE A 106 -0.26 -12.06 7.82
N LEU A 107 -0.12 -13.38 7.62
CA LEU A 107 -0.78 -14.15 6.56
C LEU A 107 -2.29 -14.28 6.78
N ARG A 108 -2.75 -14.27 8.04
CA ARG A 108 -4.16 -14.54 8.39
C ARG A 108 -5.12 -13.42 7.97
N TYR A 109 -4.59 -12.29 7.52
CA TYR A 109 -5.36 -11.10 7.17
C TYR A 109 -5.52 -10.89 5.67
N LEU A 110 -4.97 -11.80 4.88
CA LEU A 110 -4.93 -11.75 3.43
C LEU A 110 -5.86 -12.83 2.90
N ASP A 111 -7.05 -12.43 2.45
CA ASP A 111 -8.04 -13.40 1.99
C ASP A 111 -7.77 -13.80 0.52
N GLN A 112 -7.51 -15.09 0.34
CA GLN A 112 -7.61 -15.94 -0.86
C GLN A 112 -6.83 -15.67 -2.16
N ALA A 113 -6.20 -14.52 -2.44
CA ALA A 113 -5.62 -14.30 -3.80
C ALA A 113 -4.17 -13.80 -3.88
N MET A 114 -3.39 -13.87 -2.80
CA MET A 114 -2.07 -13.26 -2.80
C MET A 114 -0.91 -14.26 -2.88
N LEU A 115 -0.09 -14.12 -3.92
CA LEU A 115 1.24 -14.73 -3.99
C LEU A 115 2.18 -13.92 -3.10
N LEU A 116 2.43 -14.40 -1.89
CA LEU A 116 3.53 -13.92 -1.06
C LEU A 116 4.80 -14.65 -1.47
N ILE A 117 5.74 -13.95 -2.13
CA ILE A 117 7.11 -14.44 -2.22
C ILE A 117 7.79 -14.02 -0.93
N LEU A 118 7.68 -14.87 0.10
CA LEU A 118 8.54 -14.74 1.27
C LEU A 118 9.95 -15.12 0.83
N SER A 119 10.79 -14.15 0.47
CA SER A 119 12.23 -14.38 0.34
C SER A 119 12.81 -14.57 1.75
N SER A 120 12.61 -15.76 2.31
CA SER A 120 13.38 -16.20 3.46
C SER A 120 14.79 -16.47 2.95
N ASN A 121 15.69 -15.50 3.07
CA ASN A 121 17.12 -15.77 2.97
C ASN A 121 17.47 -16.66 4.17
N ILE A 122 17.68 -17.95 3.85
CA ILE A 122 18.27 -18.97 4.71
C ILE A 122 19.69 -18.55 5.09
#